data_AF-A0A4R1BHY5-F1
#
_entry.id   AF-A0A4R1BHY5-F1
#
_cell.length_a   1.000
_cell.length_b   1.000
_cell.length_c   1.000
_cell.angle_alpha   90.00
_cell.angle_beta   90.00
_cell.angle_gamma   90.00
#
_symmetry.space_group_name_H-M   'P 1'
#
loop_
_entity.id
_entity.type
_entity.pdbx_description
1 polymer ?
#
loop_
_entity_poly.entity_id
_entity_poly.type
_entity_poly.pdbx_seq_one_letter_code
_entity_poly.pdbx_strand_id
1 'polypeptide(L)' 'MDDAVKQRLITLLAAGIAYALSHFVVSRFVDIPERRGLRDDVLEALIKGGTSALSTVLAAVIVRRIFR' A
#
# COMPACT_ATOMS: atom_id res chain seq x y z
N MET A 1 18.97 -10.44 13.36
CA MET A 1 17.70 -9.83 13.83
C MET A 1 16.69 -10.93 14.06
N ASP A 2 15.90 -10.81 15.13
CA ASP A 2 14.78 -11.70 15.40
C ASP A 2 13.68 -11.59 14.33
N ASP A 3 12.99 -12.68 14.05
CA ASP A 3 11.99 -12.75 12.97
C ASP A 3 10.76 -11.92 13.29
N ALA A 4 10.37 -11.79 14.57
CA ALA A 4 9.27 -10.91 14.97
C ALA A 4 9.61 -9.43 14.71
N VAL A 5 10.87 -9.03 14.91
CA VAL A 5 11.35 -7.67 14.61
C VAL A 5 11.35 -7.43 13.10
N LYS A 6 11.80 -8.41 12.31
CA LYS A 6 11.77 -8.34 10.84
C LYS A 6 10.35 -8.20 10.32
N GLN A 7 9.39 -8.96 10.85
CA GLN A 7 8.00 -8.90 10.45
C GLN A 7 7.35 -7.55 10.79
N ARG A 8 7.62 -7.00 11.98
CA ARG A 8 7.15 -5.65 12.36
C ARG A 8 7.70 -4.58 11.43
N LEU A 9 8.98 -4.65 11.06
CA LEU A 9 9.58 -3.72 10.09
C LEU A 9 8.93 -3.81 8.72
N ILE A 10 8.66 -5.03 8.23
CA ILE A 10 7.95 -5.22 6.96
C ILE A 10 6.57 -4.58 7.04
N THR A 11 5.81 -4.82 8.10
CA THR A 11 4.46 -4.24 8.26
C THR A 11 4.49 -2.72 8.31
N LEU A 12 5.38 -2.11 9.09
CA LEU A 12 5.50 -0.65 9.20
C LEU A 12 5.91 -0.03 7.85
N LEU A 13 6.88 -0.65 7.17
CA LEU A 13 7.34 -0.18 5.87
C LEU A 13 6.24 -0.33 4.80
N ALA A 14 5.50 -1.43 4.82
CA ALA A 14 4.38 -1.64 3.91
C ALA A 14 3.27 -0.61 4.14
N ALA A 15 2.92 -0.31 5.39
CA ALA A 15 1.95 0.73 5.71
C ALA A 15 2.42 2.12 5.25
N GLY A 16 3.70 2.44 5.43
CA GLY A 16 4.30 3.68 4.95
C GLY A 16 4.25 3.81 3.43
N ILE A 17 4.63 2.75 2.70
CA ILE A 17 4.57 2.73 1.23
C ILE A 17 3.12 2.86 0.75
N ALA A 18 2.19 2.11 1.36
CA ALA A 18 0.78 2.16 1.00
C ALA A 18 0.18 3.54 1.23
N TYR A 19 0.52 4.19 2.34
CA TYR A 19 0.10 5.57 2.63
C TYR A 19 0.67 6.55 1.60
N ALA A 20 1.97 6.50 1.32
CA ALA A 20 2.61 7.40 0.36
C ALA A 20 2.03 7.24 -1.05
N LEU A 21 1.85 6.00 -1.52
CA LEU A 21 1.25 5.72 -2.82
C LEU A 21 -0.20 6.18 -2.88
N SER A 22 -1.01 5.87 -1.86
CA SER A 22 -2.41 6.29 -1.82
C SER A 22 -2.51 7.82 -1.79
N HIS A 23 -1.70 8.48 -0.98
CA HIS A 23 -1.71 9.94 -0.87
C HIS A 23 -1.29 10.60 -2.19
N PHE A 24 -0.25 10.10 -2.85
CA PHE A 24 0.17 10.59 -4.16
C PHE A 24 -0.90 10.39 -5.23
N VAL A 25 -1.53 9.21 -5.28
CA VAL A 25 -2.57 8.91 -6.27
C VAL A 25 -3.81 9.77 -6.04
N VAL A 26 -4.28 9.86 -4.80
CA VAL A 26 -5.47 10.65 -4.45
C VAL A 26 -5.24 12.14 -4.73
N SER A 27 -4.11 12.68 -4.28
CA SER A 27 -3.81 14.12 -4.47
C SER A 27 -3.62 14.52 -5.93
N ARG A 28 -3.21 13.59 -6.80
CA ARG A 28 -2.87 13.89 -8.19
C ARG A 28 -3.96 13.52 -9.19
N PHE A 29 -4.78 12.50 -8.91
CA PHE A 29 -5.62 11.86 -9.93
C PHE A 29 -7.07 11.58 -9.52
N VAL A 30 -7.48 11.84 -8.27
CA VAL A 30 -8.84 11.51 -7.83
C VAL A 30 -9.65 12.78 -7.60
N ASP A 31 -10.56 13.08 -8.51
CA ASP A 31 -11.73 13.92 -8.23
C ASP A 31 -12.77 13.05 -7.52
N ILE A 32 -13.24 13.48 -6.35
CA ILE A 32 -14.20 12.71 -5.53
C ILE A 32 -15.61 13.04 -6.05
N PRO A 33 -16.32 12.11 -6.72
CA PRO A 33 -17.67 12.37 -7.21
C PRO A 33 -18.69 12.40 -6.08
N GLU A 34 -19.71 13.28 -6.16
CA GLU A 34 -20.80 13.35 -5.17
C GLU A 34 -21.66 12.06 -5.08
N ARG A 35 -21.68 11.21 -6.12
CA ARG A 35 -22.39 9.93 -6.10
C ARG A 35 -21.48 8.78 -6.50
N ARG A 36 -21.36 7.80 -5.61
CA ARG A 36 -20.61 6.56 -5.83
C ARG A 36 -21.50 5.51 -6.48
N GLY A 37 -21.03 4.93 -7.58
CA GLY A 37 -21.65 3.77 -8.23
C GLY A 37 -20.92 2.46 -7.93
N LEU A 38 -21.57 1.34 -8.23
CA LEU A 38 -21.03 -0.02 -7.97
C LEU A 38 -19.72 -0.29 -8.74
N ARG A 39 -19.53 0.33 -9.91
CA ARG A 39 -18.25 0.32 -10.64
C ARG A 39 -17.14 1.02 -9.89
N ASP A 40 -17.44 2.12 -9.21
CA ASP A 40 -16.46 2.91 -8.47
C ASP A 40 -15.99 2.15 -7.23
N ASP A 41 -16.90 1.46 -6.54
CA ASP A 41 -16.56 0.64 -5.37
C ASP A 41 -15.63 -0.52 -5.74
N VAL A 42 -15.89 -1.18 -6.89
CA VAL A 42 -15.02 -2.26 -7.39
C VAL A 42 -13.65 -1.70 -7.77
N LEU A 43 -13.60 -0.54 -8.44
CA LEU A 43 -12.35 0.11 -8.81
C LEU A 43 -11.56 0.52 -7.56
N GLU A 44 -12.23 1.08 -6.56
CA GLU A 44 -11.64 1.47 -5.27
C GLU A 44 -11.05 0.24 -4.56
N ALA A 45 -11.77 -0.87 -4.52
CA ALA A 45 -11.30 -2.11 -3.92
C ALA A 45 -10.07 -2.67 -4.65
N LEU A 46 -10.05 -2.64 -5.99
CA LEU A 46 -8.91 -3.07 -6.79
C LEU A 46 -7.68 -2.19 -6.58
N ILE A 47 -7.85 -0.87 -6.55
CA ILE A 47 -6.76 0.08 -6.32
C ILE A 47 -6.20 -0.10 -4.91
N LYS A 48 -7.06 -0.16 -3.88
CA LYS A 48 -6.63 -0.34 -2.49
C LYS A 48 -5.99 -1.70 -2.26
N GLY A 49 -6.60 -2.77 -2.76
CA GLY A 49 -6.09 -4.14 -2.65
C GLY A 49 -4.76 -4.32 -3.37
N GLY A 50 -4.68 -3.85 -4.62
CA GLY A 50 -3.47 -3.88 -5.43
C GLY A 50 -2.34 -3.07 -4.80
N THR A 51 -2.61 -1.85 -4.35
CA THR A 51 -1.62 -0.99 -3.67
C THR A 51 -1.11 -1.64 -2.39
N SER A 52 -2.00 -2.23 -1.58
CA SER A 52 -1.62 -2.88 -0.33
C SER A 52 -0.75 -4.12 -0.57
N ALA A 53 -1.12 -4.96 -1.54
CA ALA A 53 -0.35 -6.15 -1.92
C ALA A 53 1.04 -5.76 -2.46
N LEU A 54 1.11 -4.80 -3.38
CA LEU A 54 2.38 -4.30 -3.93
C LEU A 54 3.27 -3.69 -2.85
N SER A 55 2.70 -2.87 -1.97
CA SER A 55 3.45 -2.26 -0.86
C SER A 55 4.05 -3.32 0.07
N THR A 56 3.30 -4.38 0.35
CA THR A 56 3.76 -5.50 1.19
C THR A 56 4.92 -6.25 0.53
N VAL A 57 4.80 -6.58 -0.76
CA VAL A 57 5.86 -7.25 -1.51
C VAL A 57 7.12 -6.38 -1.58
N LEU A 58 6.98 -5.08 -1.89
CA LEU A 58 8.09 -4.14 -1.94
C LEU A 58 8.78 -4.01 -0.57
N ALA A 59 8.01 -3.86 0.50
CA ALA A 59 8.56 -3.81 1.86
C ALA A 59 9.35 -5.08 2.20
N ALA A 60 8.82 -6.26 1.88
CA ALA A 60 9.50 -7.52 2.10
C ALA A 60 10.82 -7.63 1.32
N VAL A 61 10.84 -7.17 0.06
CA VAL A 61 12.05 -7.13 -0.78
C VAL A 61 13.09 -6.16 -0.22
N ILE A 62 12.67 -4.95 0.15
CA ILE A 62 13.56 -3.92 0.72
C ILE A 62 14.20 -4.41 2.00
N VAL A 63 13.40 -4.92 2.95
CA VAL A 63 13.90 -5.45 4.23
C VAL A 63 14.87 -6.60 3.99
N ARG A 64 14.57 -7.54 3.08
CA ARG A 64 15.50 -8.64 2.74
C ARG A 64 16.80 -8.18 2.12
N ARG A 65 16.80 -7.05 1.40
CA ARG A 65 17.99 -6.54 0.71
C ARG A 65 18.87 -5.70 1.63
N ILE A 66 18.28 -4.96 2.56
CA ILE A 66 18.98 -4.11 3.52
C ILE A 66 19.53 -4.91 4.70
N PHE A 67 18.73 -5.82 5.24
CA PHE A 67 19.08 -6.61 6.43
C PHE A 67 19.53 -8.03 6.09
N ARG A 68 20.19 -8.17 4.93
CA ARG A 68 20.75 -9.44 4.47
C ARG A 68 22.03 -9.77 5.23
#